data_AF-A0A7V6X3Z8-F1
#
_entry.id   AF-A0A7V6X3Z8-F1
#
_cell.length_a   1.000
_cell.length_b   1.000
_cell.length_c   1.000
_cell.angle_alpha   90.00
_cell.angle_beta   90.00
_cell.angle_gamma   90.00
#
_symmetry.space_group_name_H-M   'P 1'
#
loop_
_entity.id
_entity.type
_entity.pdbx_description
1 polymer ?
#
loop_
_entity_poly.entity_id
_entity_poly.type
_entity_poly.pdbx_seq_one_letter_code
_entity_poly.pdbx_strand_id
1 'polypeptide(L)'
;MVSRYLPANKIIDWLISQTAKPLFLVGGAVRDALLQRKSRDYDFLLEGDSIALVKGLQKKFAGEAIFNPRFLTATWRIGDLIFDFATAREEIYLEPGALPLVKPTNWFNDLKRRDFTINTLLIPLEENGWGEIIDLFGGKRDLERGLLRILSASSFRDDPTRILRALRYQNRLGFSIAGETLKLLKESWPYLQKIAPRRRFKEWRLLCAEKEVSKNIQAIFYLGGWTAFFKSLSFYPDWDESKAISKWDTYLALLLAREPEKLDELAEYWGLYPRERSKIERALK
;
A
#
# COMPACT_ATOMS: atom_id res chain seq x y z
N MET A 1 13.69 21.26 -8.93
CA MET A 1 14.40 19.96 -9.08
C MET A 1 13.46 18.76 -9.17
N VAL A 2 12.32 18.76 -8.47
CA VAL A 2 11.31 17.67 -8.51
C VAL A 2 10.45 17.69 -9.78
N SER A 3 10.20 18.87 -10.36
CA SER A 3 9.33 19.08 -11.52
C SER A 3 9.61 18.17 -12.72
N ARG A 4 10.87 17.81 -12.99
CA ARG A 4 11.25 16.87 -14.08
C ARG A 4 10.74 15.43 -13.91
N TYR A 5 10.31 15.07 -12.69
CA TYR A 5 9.77 13.76 -12.35
C TYR A 5 8.25 13.77 -12.17
N LEU A 6 7.62 14.95 -12.31
CA LEU A 6 6.17 15.11 -12.28
C LEU A 6 5.60 15.01 -13.70
N PRO A 7 4.38 14.49 -13.88
CA PRO A 7 3.77 14.45 -15.19
C PRO A 7 3.46 15.89 -15.65
N ALA A 8 3.79 16.20 -16.90
CA ALA A 8 3.47 17.46 -17.56
C ALA A 8 2.96 17.13 -18.96
N ASN A 9 1.64 16.98 -19.08
CA ASN A 9 0.98 16.54 -20.31
C ASN A 9 -0.46 17.08 -20.36
N LYS A 10 -1.14 16.85 -21.49
CA LYS A 10 -2.53 17.29 -21.71
C LYS A 10 -3.53 16.82 -20.65
N ILE A 11 -3.24 15.74 -19.93
CA ILE A 11 -4.08 15.25 -18.83
C ILE A 11 -3.96 16.19 -17.64
N ILE A 12 -2.74 16.60 -17.29
CA ILE A 12 -2.50 17.56 -16.20
C ILE A 12 -3.09 18.93 -16.54
N ASP A 13 -2.94 19.40 -17.77
CA ASP A 13 -3.55 20.66 -18.23
C ASP A 13 -5.07 20.60 -18.11
N TRP A 14 -5.66 19.46 -18.47
CA TRP A 14 -7.09 19.24 -18.31
C TRP A 14 -7.48 19.21 -16.83
N LEU A 15 -6.73 18.51 -15.97
CA LEU A 15 -7.00 18.48 -14.52
C LEU A 15 -7.01 19.89 -13.93
N ILE A 16 -6.02 20.72 -14.26
CA ILE A 16 -5.96 22.14 -13.85
C ILE A 16 -7.25 22.87 -14.27
N SER A 17 -7.71 22.68 -15.51
CA SER A 17 -8.93 23.33 -16.02
C SER A 17 -10.23 22.89 -15.34
N GLN A 18 -10.24 21.72 -14.68
CA GLN A 18 -11.44 21.16 -14.06
C GLN A 18 -11.53 21.44 -12.56
N THR A 19 -10.42 21.84 -11.92
CA THR A 19 -10.36 21.91 -10.46
C THR A 19 -10.65 23.31 -9.95
N ALA A 20 -11.91 23.54 -9.56
CA ALA A 20 -12.27 24.67 -8.69
C ALA A 20 -11.88 24.45 -7.21
N LYS A 21 -11.31 23.28 -6.88
CA LYS A 21 -10.98 22.83 -5.53
C LYS A 21 -9.59 22.22 -5.47
N PRO A 22 -8.93 22.20 -4.29
CA PRO A 22 -7.59 21.68 -4.15
C PRO A 22 -7.41 20.25 -4.68
N LEU A 23 -6.42 20.06 -5.55
CA LEU A 23 -5.96 18.77 -6.07
C LEU A 23 -4.46 18.67 -5.81
N PHE A 24 -4.02 17.53 -5.28
CA PHE A 24 -2.64 17.30 -4.89
C PHE A 24 -2.15 15.99 -5.48
N LEU A 25 -0.90 15.97 -5.94
CA LEU A 25 -0.14 14.72 -6.04
C LEU A 25 0.34 14.33 -4.65
N VAL A 26 0.18 13.06 -4.27
CA VAL A 26 0.40 12.60 -2.89
C VAL A 26 1.21 11.30 -2.83
N GLY A 27 1.62 10.93 -1.62
CA GLY A 27 2.04 9.56 -1.32
C GLY A 27 3.30 9.12 -2.05
N GLY A 28 3.25 7.93 -2.65
CA GLY A 28 4.42 7.28 -3.24
C GLY A 28 5.02 8.07 -4.39
N ALA A 29 4.20 8.74 -5.20
CA ALA A 29 4.66 9.53 -6.33
C ALA A 29 5.51 10.73 -5.90
N VAL A 30 5.13 11.44 -4.83
CA VAL A 30 5.90 12.57 -4.29
C VAL A 30 7.21 12.10 -3.67
N ARG A 31 7.15 11.02 -2.88
CA ARG A 31 8.34 10.37 -2.31
C ARG A 31 9.32 9.95 -3.39
N ASP A 32 8.84 9.27 -4.42
CA ASP A 32 9.68 8.71 -5.48
C ASP A 32 10.28 9.83 -6.34
N ALA A 33 9.53 10.91 -6.59
CA ALA A 33 10.03 12.09 -7.26
C ALA A 33 11.15 12.80 -6.46
N LEU A 34 11.03 12.87 -5.12
CA LEU A 34 12.11 13.35 -4.24
C LEU A 34 13.35 12.44 -4.26
N LEU A 35 13.14 11.13 -4.36
CA LEU A 35 14.20 10.13 -4.56
C LEU A 35 14.73 10.09 -6.00
N GLN A 36 14.30 11.01 -6.87
CA GLN A 36 14.71 11.11 -8.28
C GLN A 36 14.37 9.86 -9.10
N ARG A 37 13.27 9.19 -8.77
CA ARG A 37 12.74 8.02 -9.46
C ARG A 37 11.50 8.40 -10.24
N LYS A 38 11.36 7.90 -11.47
CA LYS A 38 10.11 8.03 -12.23
C LYS A 38 9.07 7.05 -11.67
N SER A 39 7.89 7.55 -11.30
CA SER A 39 6.73 6.71 -11.01
C SER A 39 5.91 6.48 -12.28
N ARG A 40 5.22 5.33 -12.33
CA ARG A 40 4.14 5.06 -13.30
C ARG A 40 2.76 5.08 -12.65
N ASP A 41 2.74 5.15 -11.32
CA ASP A 41 1.55 5.21 -10.48
C ASP A 41 1.49 6.60 -9.84
N TYR A 42 0.47 7.38 -10.19
CA TYR A 42 0.27 8.73 -9.68
C TYR A 42 -0.97 8.78 -8.79
N ASP A 43 -0.74 8.98 -7.49
CA ASP A 43 -1.79 9.14 -6.51
C ASP A 43 -2.20 10.61 -6.40
N PHE A 44 -3.49 10.88 -6.58
CA PHE A 44 -4.10 12.19 -6.49
C PHE A 44 -5.09 12.25 -5.33
N LEU A 45 -4.97 13.28 -4.51
CA LEU A 45 -5.92 13.63 -3.45
C LEU A 45 -6.66 14.90 -3.87
N LEU A 46 -7.99 14.90 -3.78
CA LEU A 46 -8.78 16.10 -4.02
C LEU A 46 -9.82 16.35 -2.95
N GLU A 47 -10.07 17.61 -2.66
CA GLU A 47 -11.30 18.01 -1.98
C GLU A 47 -12.43 18.10 -3.01
N GLY A 48 -13.18 17.01 -3.21
CA GLY A 48 -14.22 16.97 -4.23
C GLY A 48 -14.57 15.55 -4.64
N ASP A 49 -15.38 15.40 -5.68
CA ASP A 49 -15.83 14.10 -6.15
C ASP A 49 -14.82 13.49 -7.14
N SER A 50 -14.03 12.52 -6.65
CA SER A 50 -13.06 11.77 -7.45
C SER A 50 -13.71 10.96 -8.57
N ILE A 51 -14.94 10.48 -8.36
CA ILE A 51 -15.68 9.67 -9.35
C ILE A 51 -16.16 10.56 -10.48
N ALA A 52 -16.72 11.74 -10.16
CA ALA A 52 -17.11 12.71 -11.17
C ALA A 52 -15.92 13.16 -12.01
N LEU A 53 -14.77 13.45 -11.37
CA LEU A 53 -13.53 13.84 -12.06
C LEU A 53 -13.06 12.75 -13.03
N VAL A 54 -12.99 11.49 -12.58
CA VAL A 54 -12.55 10.37 -13.44
C VAL A 54 -13.54 10.07 -14.56
N LYS A 55 -14.85 10.22 -14.33
CA LYS A 55 -15.84 10.16 -15.43
C LYS A 55 -15.60 11.24 -16.47
N GLY A 56 -15.19 12.44 -16.06
CA GLY A 56 -14.76 13.51 -16.96
C GLY A 56 -13.52 13.12 -17.78
N LEU A 57 -12.53 12.52 -17.13
CA LEU A 57 -11.33 12.00 -17.81
C LEU A 57 -11.68 10.98 -18.88
N GLN A 58 -12.52 9.99 -18.56
CA GLN A 58 -12.93 8.96 -19.53
C GLN A 58 -13.69 9.52 -20.73
N LYS A 59 -14.43 10.61 -20.57
CA LYS A 59 -15.12 11.28 -21.68
C LYS A 59 -14.14 12.03 -22.59
N LYS A 60 -13.05 12.55 -22.04
CA LYS A 60 -12.11 13.41 -22.75
C LYS A 60 -10.93 12.63 -23.35
N PHE A 61 -10.48 11.59 -22.68
CA PHE A 61 -9.29 10.82 -23.00
C PHE A 61 -9.59 9.32 -23.01
N ALA A 62 -8.85 8.57 -23.84
CA ALA A 62 -8.93 7.10 -23.84
C ALA A 62 -8.43 6.54 -22.51
N GLY A 63 -9.05 5.47 -22.02
CA GLY A 63 -8.60 4.80 -20.81
C GLY A 63 -9.73 4.09 -20.07
N GLU A 64 -9.34 3.15 -19.23
CA GLU A 64 -10.26 2.35 -18.42
C GLU A 64 -10.32 2.92 -17.00
N ALA A 65 -11.52 2.96 -16.41
CA ALA A 65 -11.68 3.38 -15.03
C ALA A 65 -12.30 2.27 -14.17
N ILE A 66 -11.80 2.17 -12.95
CA ILE A 66 -12.38 1.34 -11.90
C ILE A 66 -12.83 2.27 -10.79
N PHE A 67 -14.13 2.25 -10.50
CA PHE A 67 -14.72 3.09 -9.46
C PHE A 67 -14.91 2.29 -8.19
N ASN A 68 -14.62 2.91 -7.04
CA ASN A 68 -14.88 2.35 -5.74
C ASN A 68 -15.61 3.36 -4.85
N PRO A 69 -16.94 3.53 -5.06
CA PRO A 69 -17.73 4.53 -4.33
C PRO A 69 -17.73 4.35 -2.83
N ARG A 70 -17.68 3.09 -2.36
CA ARG A 70 -17.57 2.76 -0.93
C ARG A 70 -16.35 3.42 -0.28
N PHE A 71 -15.28 3.61 -1.02
CA PHE A 71 -14.04 4.20 -0.54
C PHE A 71 -13.80 5.60 -1.10
N LEU A 72 -14.71 6.17 -1.90
CA LEU A 72 -14.51 7.48 -2.53
C LEU A 72 -13.18 7.55 -3.33
N THR A 73 -12.86 6.45 -4.03
CA THR A 73 -11.68 6.37 -4.89
C THR A 73 -12.06 5.93 -6.30
N ALA A 74 -11.28 6.38 -7.27
CA ALA A 74 -11.40 5.96 -8.66
C ALA A 74 -10.00 5.81 -9.26
N THR A 75 -9.73 4.67 -9.88
CA THR A 75 -8.49 4.41 -10.61
C THR A 75 -8.76 4.61 -12.10
N TRP A 76 -7.94 5.38 -12.79
CA TRP A 76 -7.98 5.55 -14.24
C TRP A 76 -6.66 5.09 -14.85
N ARG A 77 -6.74 4.25 -15.89
CA ARG A 77 -5.57 3.67 -16.56
C ARG A 77 -5.55 4.04 -18.03
N ILE A 78 -4.40 4.48 -18.50
CA ILE A 78 -4.14 4.80 -19.89
C ILE A 78 -2.76 4.28 -20.29
N GLY A 79 -2.73 3.25 -21.15
CA GLY A 79 -1.50 2.51 -21.44
C GLY A 79 -0.88 1.95 -20.15
N ASP A 80 0.41 2.23 -19.93
CA ASP A 80 1.15 1.81 -18.73
C ASP A 80 1.02 2.79 -17.55
N LEU A 81 0.27 3.88 -17.69
CA LEU A 81 0.09 4.88 -16.65
C LEU A 81 -1.16 4.59 -15.82
N ILE A 82 -1.00 4.64 -14.50
CA ILE A 82 -2.08 4.46 -13.53
C ILE A 82 -2.23 5.76 -12.74
N PHE A 83 -3.45 6.29 -12.72
CA PHE A 83 -3.84 7.46 -11.98
C PHE A 83 -4.88 7.07 -10.94
N ASP A 84 -4.51 7.12 -9.66
CA ASP A 84 -5.40 6.82 -8.55
C ASP A 84 -5.92 8.12 -7.95
N PHE A 85 -7.21 8.38 -8.06
CA PHE A 85 -7.86 9.57 -7.50
C PHE A 85 -8.62 9.20 -6.23
N ALA A 86 -8.38 9.95 -5.16
CA ALA A 86 -9.07 9.80 -3.88
C ALA A 86 -9.69 11.13 -3.46
N THR A 87 -10.99 11.11 -3.16
CA THR A 87 -11.62 12.19 -2.41
C THR A 87 -11.03 12.21 -1.01
N ALA A 88 -10.62 13.39 -0.53
CA ALA A 88 -10.18 13.59 0.83
C ALA A 88 -11.26 13.11 1.81
N ARG A 89 -10.86 12.22 2.72
CA ARG A 89 -11.81 11.49 3.56
C ARG A 89 -11.26 11.18 4.94
N GLU A 90 -12.17 11.13 5.90
CA GLU A 90 -11.95 10.56 7.22
C GLU A 90 -12.29 9.07 7.17
N GLU A 91 -11.54 8.27 7.93
CA GLU A 91 -11.78 6.84 8.12
C GLU A 91 -12.16 6.59 9.57
N ILE A 92 -13.29 5.91 9.79
CA ILE A 92 -13.76 5.51 11.11
C ILE A 92 -13.72 3.98 11.17
N TYR A 93 -12.85 3.45 12.03
CA TYR A 93 -12.69 2.03 12.27
C TYR A 93 -13.51 1.62 13.49
N LEU A 94 -14.59 0.87 13.26
CA LEU A 94 -15.45 0.38 14.34
C LEU A 94 -14.76 -0.72 15.17
N GLU A 95 -13.91 -1.50 14.51
CA GLU A 95 -13.13 -2.57 15.13
C GLU A 95 -11.72 -2.63 14.50
N PRO A 96 -10.71 -3.13 15.23
CA PRO A 96 -9.36 -3.30 14.68
C PRO A 96 -9.34 -4.20 13.44
N GLY A 97 -8.72 -3.75 12.36
CA GLY A 97 -8.60 -4.51 11.10
C GLY A 97 -9.87 -4.59 10.24
N ALA A 98 -10.98 -4.02 10.72
CA ALA A 98 -12.20 -3.88 9.92
C ALA A 98 -11.97 -2.91 8.74
N LEU A 99 -12.85 -3.00 7.74
CA LEU A 99 -12.89 -1.97 6.71
C LEU A 99 -13.50 -0.70 7.30
N PRO A 100 -12.89 0.48 7.10
CA PRO A 100 -13.41 1.71 7.67
C PRO A 100 -14.72 2.14 7.00
N LEU A 101 -15.52 2.87 7.77
CA LEU A 101 -16.52 3.77 7.21
C LEU A 101 -15.80 5.03 6.76
N VAL A 102 -16.10 5.52 5.55
CA VAL A 102 -15.46 6.72 5.00
C VAL A 102 -16.48 7.83 4.81
N LYS A 103 -16.05 9.06 5.06
CA LYS A 103 -16.83 10.27 4.79
C LYS A 103 -15.91 11.35 4.21
N PRO A 104 -16.39 12.19 3.28
CA PRO A 104 -15.59 13.31 2.78
C PRO A 104 -15.13 14.25 3.90
N THR A 105 -13.92 14.78 3.77
CA THR A 105 -13.31 15.76 4.69
C THR A 105 -12.34 16.67 3.92
N ASN A 106 -11.59 17.51 4.62
CA ASN A 106 -10.52 18.32 4.03
C ASN A 106 -9.21 17.52 3.83
N TRP A 107 -8.35 17.98 2.93
CA TRP A 107 -7.08 17.30 2.62
C TRP A 107 -6.16 17.16 3.84
N PHE A 108 -6.21 18.13 4.77
CA PHE A 108 -5.40 18.11 5.99
C PHE A 108 -5.77 16.96 6.93
N ASN A 109 -7.07 16.70 7.12
CA ASN A 109 -7.55 15.58 7.91
C ASN A 109 -7.31 14.23 7.20
N ASP A 110 -7.38 14.18 5.87
CA ASP A 110 -6.99 12.99 5.10
C ASP A 110 -5.53 12.58 5.34
N LEU A 111 -4.63 13.55 5.49
CA LEU A 111 -3.23 13.23 5.75
C LEU A 111 -3.01 12.49 7.09
N LYS A 112 -3.78 12.84 8.13
CA LYS A 112 -3.62 12.26 9.47
C LYS A 112 -3.93 10.76 9.52
N ARG A 113 -4.83 10.28 8.65
CA ARG A 113 -5.19 8.85 8.59
C ARG A 113 -4.17 7.98 7.85
N ARG A 114 -3.19 8.58 7.16
CA ARG A 114 -2.19 7.85 6.38
C ARG A 114 -1.31 7.00 7.28
N ASP A 115 -0.54 6.14 6.62
CA ASP A 115 0.26 5.13 7.30
C ASP A 115 1.59 5.68 7.80
N PHE A 116 2.41 6.27 6.92
CA PHE A 116 3.77 6.74 7.23
C PHE A 116 3.97 8.22 6.88
N THR A 117 4.83 8.90 7.64
CA THR A 117 5.20 10.32 7.44
C THR A 117 5.70 10.59 6.02
N ILE A 118 6.53 9.70 5.46
CA ILE A 118 7.04 9.82 4.08
C ILE A 118 5.92 9.80 3.01
N ASN A 119 4.74 9.29 3.36
CA ASN A 119 3.58 9.19 2.46
C ASN A 119 2.55 10.31 2.67
N THR A 120 2.84 11.29 3.54
CA THR A 120 2.01 12.48 3.75
C THR A 120 2.49 13.70 2.99
N LEU A 121 3.58 13.58 2.25
CA LEU A 121 4.09 14.63 1.38
C LEU A 121 3.11 14.88 0.24
N LEU A 122 2.83 16.16 -0.02
CA LEU A 122 1.90 16.63 -1.04
C LEU A 122 2.59 17.62 -1.98
N ILE A 123 2.16 17.65 -3.23
CA ILE A 123 2.45 18.73 -4.18
C ILE A 123 1.10 19.22 -4.73
N PRO A 124 0.71 20.48 -4.48
CA PRO A 124 -0.52 21.02 -5.04
C PRO A 124 -0.38 21.16 -6.57
N LEU A 125 -1.50 20.90 -7.26
CA LEU A 125 -1.66 21.26 -8.65
C LEU A 125 -2.38 22.61 -8.72
N GLU A 126 -1.65 23.62 -9.14
CA GLU A 126 -2.05 25.03 -9.21
C GLU A 126 -2.31 25.46 -10.66
N GLU A 127 -2.83 26.68 -10.87
CA GLU A 127 -3.14 27.21 -12.21
C GLU A 127 -1.91 27.24 -13.13
N ASN A 128 -0.74 27.53 -12.57
CA ASN A 128 0.53 27.62 -13.30
C ASN A 128 1.31 26.29 -13.31
N GLY A 129 0.68 25.18 -12.89
CA GLY A 129 1.30 23.85 -12.84
C GLY A 129 1.56 23.35 -11.41
N TRP A 130 2.67 22.63 -11.22
CA TRP A 130 2.99 22.03 -9.92
C TRP A 130 3.56 23.06 -8.94
N GLY A 131 2.92 23.20 -7.78
CA GLY A 131 3.39 24.07 -6.69
C GLY A 131 4.50 23.45 -5.84
N GLU A 132 4.72 24.03 -4.65
CA GLU A 132 5.77 23.57 -3.73
C GLU A 132 5.35 22.37 -2.88
N ILE A 133 6.33 21.55 -2.48
CA ILE A 133 6.06 20.40 -1.61
C ILE A 133 5.64 20.88 -0.22
N ILE A 134 4.43 20.50 0.17
CA ILE A 134 3.87 20.67 1.52
C ILE A 134 4.26 19.46 2.37
N ASP A 135 4.88 19.73 3.54
CA ASP A 135 5.22 18.73 4.54
C ASP A 135 4.77 19.19 5.93
N LEU A 136 3.74 18.54 6.47
CA LEU A 136 3.15 18.88 7.77
C LEU A 136 3.56 17.92 8.89
N PHE A 137 4.19 16.79 8.55
CA PHE A 137 4.45 15.70 9.49
C PHE A 137 5.94 15.29 9.55
N GLY A 138 6.81 16.05 8.89
CA GLY A 138 8.25 15.79 8.85
C GLY A 138 8.62 14.63 7.92
N GLY A 139 7.82 14.40 6.88
CA GLY A 139 8.06 13.37 5.88
C GLY A 139 9.38 13.55 5.14
N LYS A 140 9.81 14.80 4.85
CA LYS A 140 11.11 15.09 4.21
C LYS A 140 12.27 14.65 5.10
N ARG A 141 12.22 14.99 6.39
CA ARG A 141 13.24 14.62 7.36
C ARG A 141 13.34 13.10 7.54
N ASP A 142 12.21 12.41 7.64
CA ASP A 142 12.20 10.94 7.73
C ASP A 142 12.67 10.30 6.42
N LEU A 143 12.37 10.91 5.26
CA LEU A 143 12.88 10.47 3.96
C LEU A 143 14.41 10.57 3.88
N GLU A 144 14.98 11.71 4.28
CA GLU A 144 16.43 11.95 4.31
C GLU A 144 17.15 10.98 5.25
N ARG A 145 16.54 10.65 6.39
CA ARG A 145 17.09 9.70 7.37
C ARG A 145 16.81 8.23 7.04
N GLY A 146 16.04 7.95 6.00
CA GLY A 146 15.61 6.60 5.65
C GLY A 146 14.78 5.93 6.75
N LEU A 147 13.80 6.63 7.31
CA LEU A 147 12.97 6.16 8.42
C LEU A 147 11.50 5.94 8.02
N LEU A 148 10.94 4.80 8.43
CA LEU A 148 9.51 4.52 8.39
C LEU A 148 8.90 4.82 9.76
N ARG A 149 8.12 5.89 9.83
CA ARG A 149 7.44 6.36 11.05
C ARG A 149 5.95 6.47 10.82
N ILE A 150 5.15 5.88 11.71
CA ILE A 150 3.69 6.02 11.69
C ILE A 150 3.23 7.38 12.21
N LEU A 151 2.04 7.83 11.76
CA LEU A 151 1.44 9.10 12.18
C LEU A 151 0.70 9.03 13.52
N SER A 152 0.16 7.88 13.86
CA SER A 152 -0.64 7.66 15.08
C SER A 152 -0.28 6.33 15.72
N ALA A 153 -0.32 6.27 17.05
CA ALA A 153 -0.16 5.03 17.80
C ALA A 153 -1.24 3.98 17.45
N SER A 154 -2.42 4.42 17.01
CA SER A 154 -3.50 3.52 16.58
C SER A 154 -3.29 2.94 15.17
N SER A 155 -2.30 3.41 14.39
CA SER A 155 -2.17 3.09 12.96
C SER A 155 -2.21 1.59 12.65
N PHE A 156 -1.47 0.77 13.40
CA PHE A 156 -1.46 -0.69 13.22
C PHE A 156 -2.68 -1.40 13.82
N ARG A 157 -3.35 -0.80 14.80
CA ARG A 157 -4.61 -1.33 15.34
C ARG A 157 -5.74 -1.10 14.34
N ASP A 158 -5.82 0.09 13.78
CA ASP A 158 -6.85 0.49 12.82
C ASP A 158 -6.73 -0.34 11.53
N ASP A 159 -5.51 -0.40 10.96
CA ASP A 159 -5.22 -1.22 9.79
C ASP A 159 -3.92 -2.04 9.95
N PRO A 160 -4.01 -3.28 10.46
CA PRO A 160 -2.83 -4.10 10.71
C PRO A 160 -2.10 -4.55 9.43
N THR A 161 -2.69 -4.37 8.24
CA THR A 161 -1.98 -4.59 6.97
C THR A 161 -0.77 -3.66 6.84
N ARG A 162 -0.78 -2.50 7.52
CA ARG A 162 0.33 -1.55 7.57
C ARG A 162 1.60 -2.14 8.17
N ILE A 163 1.50 -3.18 9.00
CA ILE A 163 2.67 -3.92 9.52
C ILE A 163 3.43 -4.55 8.35
N LEU A 164 2.73 -5.36 7.53
CA LEU A 164 3.30 -6.01 6.37
C LEU A 164 3.78 -4.98 5.34
N ARG A 165 3.05 -3.86 5.22
CA ARG A 165 3.45 -2.72 4.39
C ARG A 165 4.74 -2.05 4.87
N ALA A 166 4.98 -1.96 6.18
CA ALA A 166 6.21 -1.46 6.76
C ALA A 166 7.41 -2.33 6.35
N LEU A 167 7.27 -3.65 6.47
CA LEU A 167 8.33 -4.60 6.09
C LEU A 167 8.65 -4.51 4.60
N ARG A 168 7.61 -4.44 3.76
CA ARG A 168 7.77 -4.23 2.32
C ARG A 168 8.52 -2.95 2.01
N TYR A 169 8.16 -1.85 2.66
CA TYR A 169 8.80 -0.56 2.44
C TYR A 169 10.24 -0.53 2.95
N GLN A 170 10.52 -1.19 4.08
CA GLN A 170 11.88 -1.32 4.61
C GLN A 170 12.78 -1.97 3.55
N ASN A 171 12.35 -3.09 2.96
CA ASN A 171 13.15 -3.79 1.95
C ASN A 171 13.18 -3.05 0.61
N ARG A 172 12.04 -2.51 0.14
CA ARG A 172 11.96 -1.79 -1.14
C ARG A 172 12.76 -0.49 -1.16
N LEU A 173 12.75 0.25 -0.06
CA LEU A 173 13.39 1.57 0.04
C LEU A 173 14.76 1.52 0.70
N GLY A 174 15.11 0.41 1.39
CA GLY A 174 16.31 0.31 2.21
C GLY A 174 16.21 1.11 3.51
N PHE A 175 14.99 1.31 4.02
CA PHE A 175 14.72 2.18 5.18
C PHE A 175 14.64 1.38 6.47
N SER A 176 14.94 2.02 7.59
CA SER A 176 14.76 1.47 8.92
C SER A 176 13.39 1.85 9.52
N ILE A 177 12.79 0.96 10.30
CA ILE A 177 11.58 1.28 11.06
C ILE A 177 11.97 2.10 12.29
N ALA A 178 11.34 3.26 12.50
CA ALA A 178 11.63 4.10 13.66
C ALA A 178 11.34 3.34 14.97
N GLY A 179 12.13 3.56 16.03
CA GLY A 179 12.08 2.75 17.26
C GLY A 179 10.67 2.61 17.87
N GLU A 180 9.94 3.72 18.03
CA GLU A 180 8.56 3.69 18.53
C GLU A 180 7.61 2.95 17.59
N THR A 181 7.78 3.13 16.28
CA THR A 181 7.00 2.41 15.27
C THR A 181 7.28 0.91 15.33
N LEU A 182 8.53 0.51 15.55
CA LEU A 182 8.91 -0.89 15.68
C LEU A 182 8.31 -1.54 16.94
N LYS A 183 8.29 -0.81 18.06
CA LYS A 183 7.64 -1.25 19.30
C LYS A 183 6.16 -1.53 19.06
N LEU A 184 5.43 -0.54 18.54
CA LEU A 184 3.99 -0.67 18.26
C LEU A 184 3.69 -1.76 17.21
N LEU A 185 4.57 -1.95 16.23
CA LEU A 185 4.45 -3.02 15.25
C LEU A 185 4.47 -4.40 15.93
N LYS A 186 5.44 -4.63 16.82
CA LYS A 186 5.58 -5.90 17.55
C LYS A 186 4.37 -6.19 18.43
N GLU A 187 3.82 -5.16 19.07
CA GLU A 187 2.62 -5.27 19.92
C GLU A 187 1.34 -5.54 19.10
N SER A 188 1.33 -5.19 17.81
CA SER A 188 0.14 -5.20 16.97
C SER A 188 -0.06 -6.47 16.13
N TRP A 189 0.88 -7.43 16.17
CA TRP A 189 0.75 -8.70 15.44
C TRP A 189 -0.58 -9.43 15.65
N PRO A 190 -1.14 -9.53 16.88
CA PRO A 190 -2.41 -10.22 17.09
C PRO A 190 -3.59 -9.60 16.31
N TYR A 191 -3.55 -8.29 16.01
CA TYR A 191 -4.62 -7.65 15.23
C TYR A 191 -4.65 -8.12 13.77
N LEU A 192 -3.54 -8.66 13.24
CA LEU A 192 -3.50 -9.21 11.89
C LEU A 192 -4.56 -10.30 11.70
N GLN A 193 -4.82 -11.11 12.73
CA GLN A 193 -5.83 -12.17 12.69
C GLN A 193 -7.26 -11.64 12.54
N LYS A 194 -7.52 -10.38 12.91
CA LYS A 194 -8.82 -9.72 12.78
C LYS A 194 -9.10 -9.19 11.36
N ILE A 195 -8.08 -9.14 10.52
CA ILE A 195 -8.26 -8.75 9.12
C ILE A 195 -9.01 -9.86 8.38
N ALA A 196 -9.95 -9.46 7.53
CA ALA A 196 -10.66 -10.37 6.65
C ALA A 196 -9.68 -11.30 5.87
N PRO A 197 -9.95 -12.62 5.79
CA PRO A 197 -9.05 -13.60 5.16
C PRO A 197 -8.46 -13.15 3.82
N ARG A 198 -9.33 -12.64 2.94
CA ARG A 198 -8.94 -12.14 1.61
C ARG A 198 -7.97 -10.99 1.61
N ARG A 199 -8.10 -10.07 2.57
CA ARG A 199 -7.17 -8.94 2.70
C ARG A 199 -5.80 -9.46 3.18
N ARG A 200 -5.75 -10.44 4.08
CA ARG A 200 -4.49 -11.08 4.48
C ARG A 200 -3.79 -11.77 3.31
N PHE A 201 -4.53 -12.53 2.50
CA PHE A 201 -3.97 -13.13 1.29
C PHE A 201 -3.47 -12.11 0.27
N LYS A 202 -4.18 -10.98 0.13
CA LYS A 202 -3.71 -9.88 -0.73
C LYS A 202 -2.34 -9.37 -0.28
N GLU A 203 -2.11 -9.22 1.02
CA GLU A 203 -0.80 -8.82 1.53
C GLU A 203 0.29 -9.87 1.26
N TRP A 204 -0.01 -11.17 1.36
CA TRP A 204 0.92 -12.24 0.94
C TRP A 204 1.36 -12.08 -0.51
N ARG A 205 0.39 -11.86 -1.42
CA ARG A 205 0.69 -11.65 -2.84
C ARG A 205 1.55 -10.41 -3.07
N LEU A 206 1.31 -9.35 -2.29
CA LEU A 206 2.10 -8.12 -2.38
C LEU A 206 3.52 -8.29 -1.83
N LEU A 207 3.71 -9.06 -0.74
CA LEU A 207 5.03 -9.43 -0.22
C LEU A 207 5.83 -10.24 -1.25
N CYS A 208 5.18 -11.21 -1.90
CA CYS A 208 5.79 -12.04 -2.93
C CYS A 208 6.11 -11.29 -4.24
N ALA A 209 5.54 -10.10 -4.43
CA ALA A 209 5.83 -9.25 -5.58
C ALA A 209 7.05 -8.34 -5.38
N GLU A 210 7.60 -8.27 -4.15
CA GLU A 210 8.85 -7.57 -3.89
C GLU A 210 10.05 -8.38 -4.40
N LYS A 211 11.18 -7.70 -4.65
CA LYS A 211 12.41 -8.36 -5.12
C LYS A 211 13.02 -9.30 -4.09
N GLU A 212 12.97 -8.92 -2.81
CA GLU A 212 13.59 -9.66 -1.70
C GLU A 212 12.51 -10.24 -0.78
N VAL A 213 11.79 -11.25 -1.27
CA VAL A 213 10.68 -11.88 -0.54
C VAL A 213 11.15 -12.57 0.74
N SER A 214 12.29 -13.25 0.69
CA SER A 214 12.89 -13.94 1.84
C SER A 214 13.14 -13.01 3.02
N LYS A 215 13.72 -11.82 2.77
CA LYS A 215 13.92 -10.79 3.81
C LYS A 215 12.60 -10.36 4.46
N ASN A 216 11.52 -10.25 3.69
CA ASN A 216 10.19 -9.97 4.26
C ASN A 216 9.71 -11.11 5.17
N ILE A 217 9.84 -12.35 4.72
CA ILE A 217 9.41 -13.54 5.48
C ILE A 217 10.22 -13.70 6.76
N GLN A 218 11.54 -13.57 6.68
CA GLN A 218 12.44 -13.57 7.83
C GLN A 218 12.10 -12.44 8.81
N ALA A 219 11.83 -11.23 8.31
CA ALA A 219 11.42 -10.11 9.16
C ALA A 219 10.12 -10.40 9.90
N ILE A 220 9.12 -11.03 9.26
CA ILE A 220 7.89 -11.47 9.94
C ILE A 220 8.23 -12.40 11.11
N PHE A 221 9.12 -13.37 10.91
CA PHE A 221 9.53 -14.29 11.96
C PHE A 221 10.29 -13.60 13.10
N TYR A 222 11.39 -12.91 12.79
CA TYR A 222 12.25 -12.27 13.80
C TYR A 222 11.57 -11.16 14.60
N LEU A 223 10.52 -10.56 14.04
CA LEU A 223 9.70 -9.57 14.73
C LEU A 223 8.54 -10.18 15.52
N GLY A 224 8.40 -11.51 15.56
CA GLY A 224 7.38 -12.23 16.33
C GLY A 224 6.02 -12.36 15.65
N GLY A 225 5.93 -12.05 14.36
CA GLY A 225 4.69 -12.07 13.59
C GLY A 225 4.33 -13.40 12.93
N TRP A 226 5.20 -14.41 13.05
CA TRP A 226 5.07 -15.67 12.32
C TRP A 226 3.72 -16.35 12.53
N THR A 227 3.38 -16.63 13.79
CA THR A 227 2.14 -17.31 14.18
C THR A 227 0.91 -16.45 13.88
N ALA A 228 1.06 -15.13 13.82
CA ALA A 228 -0.01 -14.22 13.45
C ALA A 228 -0.30 -14.20 11.94
N PHE A 229 0.67 -14.48 11.07
CA PHE A 229 0.48 -14.39 9.62
C PHE A 229 0.33 -15.75 8.93
N PHE A 230 1.13 -16.74 9.31
CA PHE A 230 1.14 -18.07 8.67
C PHE A 230 0.33 -19.12 9.42
N LYS A 231 -0.20 -18.80 10.61
CA LYS A 231 -1.05 -19.63 11.48
C LYS A 231 -0.67 -21.12 11.52
N SER A 232 -0.20 -21.59 12.67
CA SER A 232 0.18 -22.98 12.95
C SER A 232 1.36 -23.54 12.12
N LEU A 233 1.76 -22.91 11.01
CA LEU A 233 2.92 -23.31 10.22
C LEU A 233 4.25 -23.11 10.96
N SER A 234 5.19 -24.04 10.77
CA SER A 234 6.54 -23.93 11.31
C SER A 234 7.42 -23.02 10.45
N PHE A 235 8.34 -22.28 11.07
CA PHE A 235 9.31 -21.49 10.33
C PHE A 235 10.54 -22.32 9.98
N TYR A 236 10.90 -22.32 8.70
CA TYR A 236 12.13 -22.92 8.21
C TYR A 236 12.97 -21.84 7.53
N PRO A 237 14.23 -21.60 7.91
CA PRO A 237 15.05 -20.53 7.35
C PRO A 237 15.83 -20.94 6.08
N ASP A 238 15.76 -22.21 5.67
CA ASP A 238 16.55 -22.76 4.57
C ASP A 238 15.79 -22.69 3.23
N TRP A 239 15.93 -21.57 2.53
CA TRP A 239 15.35 -21.35 1.20
C TRP A 239 16.50 -20.94 0.29
N ASP A 240 16.68 -21.65 -0.83
CA ASP A 240 17.66 -21.27 -1.82
C ASP A 240 17.19 -19.99 -2.56
N GLU A 241 17.78 -18.84 -2.18
CA GLU A 241 17.49 -17.53 -2.76
C GLU A 241 18.10 -17.33 -4.15
N SER A 242 18.98 -18.24 -4.61
CA SER A 242 19.66 -18.10 -5.91
C SER A 242 18.69 -18.12 -7.10
N LYS A 243 17.47 -18.63 -6.89
CA LYS A 243 16.36 -18.56 -7.84
C LYS A 243 15.27 -17.68 -7.26
N ALA A 244 15.16 -16.44 -7.76
CA ALA A 244 13.99 -15.62 -7.50
C ALA A 244 12.73 -16.36 -8.00
N ILE A 245 11.93 -16.86 -7.07
CA ILE A 245 10.69 -17.55 -7.38
C ILE A 245 9.63 -16.48 -7.64
N SER A 246 9.17 -16.35 -8.88
CA SER A 246 8.31 -15.23 -9.27
C SER A 246 6.84 -15.38 -8.89
N LYS A 247 6.43 -16.49 -8.26
CA LYS A 247 5.01 -16.79 -8.01
C LYS A 247 4.72 -17.08 -6.53
N TRP A 248 3.72 -16.37 -6.00
CA TRP A 248 3.25 -16.46 -4.62
C TRP A 248 2.84 -17.87 -4.17
N ASP A 249 2.36 -18.70 -5.10
CA ASP A 249 1.93 -20.08 -4.87
C ASP A 249 3.13 -21.00 -4.64
N THR A 250 4.24 -20.72 -5.30
CA THR A 250 5.47 -21.50 -5.18
C THR A 250 6.17 -21.24 -3.84
N TYR A 251 6.25 -19.98 -3.38
CA TYR A 251 6.74 -19.69 -2.02
C TYR A 251 5.89 -20.35 -0.94
N LEU A 252 4.58 -20.40 -1.15
CA LEU A 252 3.69 -21.05 -0.21
C LEU A 252 3.83 -22.57 -0.24
N ALA A 253 4.01 -23.15 -1.42
CA ALA A 253 4.30 -24.58 -1.55
C ALA A 253 5.63 -24.95 -0.88
N LEU A 254 6.67 -24.12 -0.99
CA LEU A 254 7.94 -24.34 -0.28
C LEU A 254 7.76 -24.35 1.24
N LEU A 255 6.96 -23.42 1.76
CA LEU A 255 6.63 -23.38 3.18
C LEU A 255 5.86 -24.62 3.64
N LEU A 256 4.91 -25.06 2.82
CA LEU A 256 4.07 -26.21 3.10
C LEU A 256 4.74 -27.55 2.75
N ALA A 257 5.91 -27.57 2.09
CA ALA A 257 6.54 -28.80 1.64
C ALA A 257 6.88 -29.76 2.79
N ARG A 258 7.11 -29.22 4.00
CA ARG A 258 7.38 -30.00 5.21
C ARG A 258 6.14 -30.30 6.04
N GLU A 259 5.03 -29.62 5.79
CA GLU A 259 3.77 -29.69 6.54
C GLU A 259 2.56 -29.58 5.58
N PRO A 260 2.45 -30.44 4.55
CA PRO A 260 1.44 -30.30 3.50
C PRO A 260 0.00 -30.43 4.03
N GLU A 261 -0.18 -31.12 5.17
CA GLU A 261 -1.45 -31.27 5.88
C GLU A 261 -2.01 -29.93 6.38
N LYS A 262 -1.18 -28.89 6.54
CA LYS A 262 -1.61 -27.56 7.00
C LYS A 262 -2.21 -26.68 5.90
N LEU A 263 -2.23 -27.16 4.65
CA LEU A 263 -2.78 -26.41 3.53
C LEU A 263 -4.25 -26.03 3.74
N ASP A 264 -5.07 -26.92 4.28
CA ASP A 264 -6.50 -26.65 4.50
C ASP A 264 -6.72 -25.52 5.51
N GLU A 265 -6.05 -25.59 6.65
CA GLU A 265 -6.12 -24.56 7.69
C GLU A 265 -5.64 -23.21 7.14
N LEU A 266 -4.51 -23.20 6.43
CA LEU A 266 -3.95 -21.97 5.88
C LEU A 266 -4.82 -21.39 4.76
N ALA A 267 -5.40 -22.26 3.93
CA ALA A 267 -6.30 -21.86 2.86
C ALA A 267 -7.57 -21.23 3.39
N GLU A 268 -8.16 -21.78 4.45
CA GLU A 268 -9.30 -21.16 5.16
C GLU A 268 -8.87 -19.84 5.81
N TYR A 269 -7.74 -19.86 6.51
CA TYR A 269 -7.23 -18.68 7.21
C TYR A 269 -7.05 -17.51 6.25
N TRP A 270 -6.46 -17.72 5.08
CA TRP A 270 -6.28 -16.70 4.04
C TRP A 270 -7.46 -16.58 3.05
N GLY A 271 -8.48 -17.43 3.19
CA GLY A 271 -9.68 -17.43 2.38
C GLY A 271 -9.40 -17.65 0.89
N LEU A 272 -8.52 -18.60 0.54
CA LEU A 272 -8.13 -18.90 -0.84
C LEU A 272 -9.32 -19.40 -1.68
N TYR A 273 -9.33 -19.07 -2.98
CA TYR A 273 -10.31 -19.65 -3.90
C TYR A 273 -9.89 -21.08 -4.26
N PRO A 274 -10.82 -21.95 -4.68
CA PRO A 274 -10.48 -23.30 -5.13
C PRO A 274 -9.37 -23.34 -6.18
N ARG A 275 -9.41 -22.42 -7.16
CA ARG A 275 -8.36 -22.30 -8.19
C ARG A 275 -6.99 -21.89 -7.64
N GLU A 276 -6.95 -21.11 -6.57
CA GLU A 276 -5.70 -20.68 -5.91
C GLU A 276 -5.13 -21.81 -5.08
N ARG A 277 -5.98 -22.52 -4.34
CA ARG A 277 -5.64 -23.76 -3.63
C ARG A 277 -5.04 -24.81 -4.58
N SER A 278 -5.72 -25.12 -5.68
CA SER A 278 -5.23 -26.11 -6.65
C SER A 278 -3.93 -25.69 -7.36
N LYS A 279 -3.51 -24.43 -7.30
CA LYS A 279 -2.16 -24.04 -7.75
C LYS A 279 -1.10 -24.48 -6.75
N ILE A 280 -1.35 -24.30 -5.46
CA ILE A 280 -0.44 -24.71 -4.38
C ILE A 280 -0.32 -26.24 -4.37
N GLU A 281 -1.44 -26.97 -4.46
CA GLU A 281 -1.45 -28.44 -4.50
C GLU A 281 -0.63 -28.99 -5.68
N ARG A 282 -0.68 -28.32 -6.84
CA ARG A 282 0.13 -28.71 -7.99
C ARG A 282 1.60 -28.36 -7.81
N ALA A 283 1.94 -27.32 -7.06
CA ALA A 283 3.31 -26.94 -6.77
C ALA A 283 3.95 -27.78 -5.65
N LEU A 284 3.14 -28.47 -4.84
CA LEU A 284 3.57 -29.43 -3.82
C LEU A 284 3.88 -30.84 -4.38
N LYS A 285 3.39 -31.16 -5.57
CA LYS A 285 3.65 -32.41 -6.29
C LYS A 285 4.89 -32.30 -7.16
#